data_AF-A0A9E7JQQ7-F1
#
_entry.id   AF-A0A9E7JQQ7-F1
#
_cell.length_a   1.000
_cell.length_b   1.000
_cell.length_c   1.000
_cell.angle_alpha   90.00
_cell.angle_beta   90.00
_cell.angle_gamma   90.00
#
_symmetry.space_group_name_H-M   'P 1'
#
loop_
_entity.id
_entity.type
_entity.pdbx_description
1 polymer ?
#
loop_
_entity_poly.entity_id
_entity_poly.type
_entity_poly.pdbx_seq_one_letter_code
_entity_poly.pdbx_strand_id
1 'polypeptide(L)'
;MNAVGLQSYHEQEADDEGAGFWVYSMQLVYQTSAGAVVLTDVIFWVFIVPFLSTAHFELNAIMGCMHTLNAVFLLIDTFLNKLKFPWFRMAYFVLWSCIYAIFQWILHACGFTWWPYPFLELDSPWAPLWYLCMALIHFPCYGLYWLIVRAKHSFFPIFFPNAYVRTYY
;
A
#
# COMPACT_ATOMS: atom_id res chain seq x y z
N MET A 1 9.93 -29.66 32.98
CA MET A 1 10.25 -28.48 32.15
C MET A 1 11.75 -28.29 32.21
N ASN A 2 12.47 -28.56 31.11
CA ASN A 2 13.93 -28.59 31.10
C ASN A 2 14.49 -27.17 30.90
N ALA A 3 15.58 -26.84 31.59
CA ALA A 3 16.25 -25.54 31.55
C ALA A 3 16.63 -25.08 30.13
N VAL A 4 16.86 -26.03 29.21
CA VAL A 4 17.12 -25.79 27.78
C VAL A 4 15.94 -25.12 27.07
N GLY A 5 14.70 -25.47 27.44
CA GLY A 5 13.50 -24.85 26.86
C GLY A 5 13.36 -23.40 27.32
N LEU A 6 13.52 -23.15 28.61
CA LEU A 6 13.46 -21.80 29.20
C LEU A 6 14.53 -20.85 28.61
N GLN A 7 15.72 -21.37 28.34
CA GLN A 7 16.78 -20.59 27.72
C GLN A 7 16.50 -20.28 26.25
N SER A 8 15.91 -21.22 25.49
CA SER A 8 15.45 -20.95 24.11
C SER A 8 14.30 -19.95 24.03
N TYR A 9 13.36 -19.97 24.97
CA TYR A 9 12.28 -18.99 25.04
C TYR A 9 12.80 -17.59 25.37
N HIS A 10 13.78 -17.48 26.27
CA HIS A 10 14.34 -16.20 26.70
C HIS A 10 15.29 -15.59 25.65
N GLU A 11 16.07 -16.41 24.92
CA GLU A 11 16.85 -15.96 23.77
C GLU A 11 15.96 -15.58 22.58
N GLN A 12 14.83 -16.27 22.40
CA GLN A 12 13.85 -15.93 21.38
C GLN A 12 13.07 -14.66 21.75
N GLU A 13 12.67 -14.44 23.02
CA GLU A 13 12.04 -13.18 23.48
C GLU A 13 12.98 -11.97 23.36
N ALA A 14 14.27 -12.14 23.65
CA ALA A 14 15.26 -11.06 23.56
C ALA A 14 15.59 -10.65 22.10
N ASP A 15 15.59 -11.61 21.17
CA ASP A 15 15.70 -11.34 19.72
C ASP A 15 14.35 -10.80 19.15
N ASP A 16 13.22 -11.25 19.70
CA ASP A 16 11.85 -10.88 19.29
C ASP A 16 11.41 -9.49 19.77
N GLU A 17 12.00 -8.89 20.82
CA GLU A 17 11.74 -7.49 21.18
C GLU A 17 12.30 -6.51 20.11
N GLY A 18 13.55 -6.73 19.69
CA GLY A 18 14.20 -5.94 18.65
C GLY A 18 13.69 -6.27 17.25
N ALA A 19 13.58 -7.56 16.91
CA ALA A 19 13.01 -8.01 15.66
C ALA A 19 11.52 -7.69 15.56
N GLY A 20 10.78 -7.68 16.68
CA GLY A 20 9.37 -7.34 16.75
C GLY A 20 9.09 -5.94 16.22
N PHE A 21 9.83 -4.92 16.71
CA PHE A 21 9.68 -3.55 16.20
C PHE A 21 9.93 -3.46 14.68
N TRP A 22 10.99 -4.10 14.17
CA TRP A 22 11.30 -4.11 12.74
C TRP A 22 10.23 -4.85 11.94
N VAL A 23 9.70 -5.98 12.43
CA VAL A 23 8.62 -6.72 11.80
C VAL A 23 7.35 -5.88 11.72
N TYR A 24 6.97 -5.20 12.81
CA TYR A 24 5.82 -4.28 12.80
C TYR A 24 6.03 -3.10 11.85
N SER A 25 7.23 -2.52 11.85
CA SER A 25 7.60 -1.41 10.95
C SER A 25 7.53 -1.84 9.49
N MET A 26 8.11 -2.98 9.13
CA MET A 26 8.06 -3.53 7.76
C MET A 26 6.63 -3.84 7.34
N GLN A 27 5.81 -4.41 8.24
CA GLN A 27 4.41 -4.65 7.95
C GLN A 27 3.62 -3.35 7.72
N LEU A 28 3.88 -2.32 8.52
CA LEU A 28 3.25 -1.02 8.40
C LEU A 28 3.60 -0.36 7.05
N VAL A 29 4.90 -0.36 6.72
CA VAL A 29 5.40 0.16 5.44
C VAL A 29 4.77 -0.60 4.28
N TYR A 30 4.83 -1.94 4.30
CA TYR A 30 4.25 -2.79 3.26
C TYR A 30 2.76 -2.53 3.05
N GLN A 31 1.98 -2.38 4.12
CA GLN A 31 0.53 -2.17 3.99
C GLN A 31 0.18 -0.79 3.48
N THR A 32 0.92 0.21 3.94
CA THR A 32 0.74 1.60 3.52
C THR A 32 1.16 1.75 2.06
N SER A 33 2.33 1.22 1.68
CA SER A 33 2.84 1.28 0.31
C SER A 33 1.98 0.49 -0.66
N ALA A 34 1.53 -0.72 -0.29
CA ALA A 34 0.65 -1.52 -1.14
C ALA A 34 -0.68 -0.83 -1.42
N GLY A 35 -1.33 -0.28 -0.39
CA GLY A 35 -2.57 0.49 -0.55
C GLY A 35 -2.35 1.71 -1.44
N ALA A 36 -1.27 2.46 -1.19
CA ALA A 36 -0.93 3.65 -1.96
C ALA A 36 -0.67 3.34 -3.44
N VAL A 37 0.12 2.31 -3.75
CA VAL A 37 0.43 1.89 -5.14
C VAL A 37 -0.84 1.48 -5.87
N VAL A 38 -1.68 0.64 -5.27
CA VAL A 38 -2.94 0.22 -5.91
C VAL A 38 -3.85 1.41 -6.14
N LEU A 39 -3.95 2.34 -5.19
CA LEU A 39 -4.73 3.56 -5.37
C LEU A 39 -4.21 4.43 -6.51
N THR A 40 -2.92 4.75 -6.51
CA THR A 40 -2.33 5.62 -7.53
C THR A 40 -2.43 5.00 -8.92
N ASP A 41 -2.23 3.69 -9.03
CA ASP A 41 -2.26 3.00 -10.32
C ASP A 41 -3.69 2.83 -10.82
N VAL A 42 -4.66 2.54 -9.94
CA VAL A 42 -6.09 2.53 -10.32
C VAL A 42 -6.51 3.92 -10.79
N ILE A 43 -6.18 4.98 -10.04
CA ILE A 43 -6.50 6.35 -10.45
C ILE A 43 -5.85 6.67 -11.79
N PHE A 44 -4.57 6.34 -11.96
CA PHE A 44 -3.84 6.63 -13.19
C PHE A 44 -4.45 5.90 -14.39
N TRP A 45 -4.57 4.57 -14.33
CA TRP A 45 -4.99 3.74 -15.46
C TRP A 45 -6.49 3.79 -15.73
N VAL A 46 -7.33 3.90 -14.70
CA VAL A 46 -8.80 3.84 -14.84
C VAL A 46 -9.44 5.22 -14.96
N PHE A 47 -8.83 6.27 -14.42
CA PHE A 47 -9.40 7.62 -14.45
C PHE A 47 -8.58 8.59 -15.31
N ILE A 48 -7.29 8.75 -15.04
CA ILE A 48 -6.48 9.79 -15.69
C ILE A 48 -6.28 9.50 -17.17
N VAL A 49 -5.79 8.30 -17.50
CA VAL A 49 -5.53 7.88 -18.89
C VAL A 49 -6.77 8.01 -19.77
N PRO A 50 -7.94 7.43 -19.42
CA PRO A 50 -9.10 7.45 -20.30
C PRO A 50 -9.86 8.80 -20.33
N PHE A 51 -9.86 9.59 -19.25
CA PHE A 51 -10.75 10.77 -19.15
C PHE A 51 -10.04 12.11 -19.05
N LEU A 52 -8.77 12.16 -18.61
CA LEU A 52 -8.06 13.42 -18.31
C LEU A 52 -6.83 13.67 -19.21
N SER A 53 -6.38 12.67 -19.96
CA SER A 53 -5.22 12.75 -20.86
C SER A 53 -5.39 13.74 -22.04
N THR A 54 -6.59 14.27 -22.29
CA THR A 54 -6.88 15.07 -23.49
C THR A 54 -7.01 16.58 -23.24
N ALA A 55 -7.01 17.05 -21.98
CA ALA A 55 -7.27 18.46 -21.68
C ALA A 55 -6.08 19.22 -21.07
N HIS A 56 -5.33 18.62 -20.13
CA HIS A 56 -4.23 19.32 -19.42
C HIS A 56 -3.09 18.40 -18.94
N PHE A 57 -3.13 17.11 -19.29
CA PHE A 57 -2.18 16.10 -18.82
C PHE A 57 -1.55 15.42 -20.05
N GLU A 58 -0.39 15.90 -20.49
CA GLU A 58 0.37 15.16 -21.49
C GLU A 58 0.88 13.88 -20.84
N LEU A 59 0.39 12.74 -21.32
CA LEU A 59 0.78 11.43 -20.84
C LEU A 59 2.26 11.19 -21.16
N ASN A 60 3.13 11.50 -20.20
CA ASN A 60 4.56 11.26 -20.36
C ASN A 60 4.84 9.75 -20.22
N ALA A 61 5.62 9.18 -21.13
CA ALA A 61 6.10 7.80 -21.06
C ALA A 61 6.73 7.47 -19.71
N ILE A 62 7.43 8.43 -19.09
CA ILE A 62 8.03 8.28 -17.75
C ILE A 62 6.95 8.01 -16.69
N MET A 63 5.83 8.71 -16.76
CA MET A 63 4.72 8.56 -15.81
C MET A 63 4.06 7.19 -15.95
N GLY A 64 3.79 6.76 -17.19
CA GLY A 64 3.31 5.40 -17.47
C GLY A 64 4.27 4.31 -16.98
N CYS A 65 5.58 4.50 -17.18
CA CYS A 65 6.61 3.61 -16.67
C CYS A 65 6.62 3.55 -15.13
N MET A 66 6.51 4.68 -14.44
CA MET A 66 6.47 4.71 -12.97
C MET A 66 5.29 3.91 -12.41
N HIS A 67 4.08 4.12 -12.94
CA HIS A 67 2.90 3.38 -12.49
C HIS A 67 3.00 1.89 -12.83
N THR A 68 3.48 1.53 -14.02
CA THR A 68 3.67 0.10 -14.37
C THR A 68 4.71 -0.55 -13.47
N LEU A 69 5.84 0.11 -13.21
CA LEU A 69 6.90 -0.42 -12.36
C LEU A 69 6.45 -0.55 -10.90
N ASN A 70 5.66 0.39 -10.38
CA ASN A 70 5.08 0.28 -9.04
C ASN A 70 4.21 -0.97 -8.90
N ALA A 71 3.30 -1.22 -9.86
CA ALA A 71 2.48 -2.43 -9.88
C ALA A 71 3.35 -3.70 -9.93
N VAL A 72 4.35 -3.74 -10.81
CA VAL A 72 5.25 -4.90 -10.96
C VAL A 72 6.04 -5.15 -9.68
N PHE A 73 6.66 -4.13 -9.09
CA PHE A 73 7.42 -4.27 -7.85
C PHE A 73 6.55 -4.69 -6.68
N LEU A 74 5.33 -4.18 -6.60
CA LEU A 74 4.38 -4.60 -5.56
C LEU A 74 4.03 -6.09 -5.67
N LEU A 75 3.78 -6.57 -6.89
CA LEU A 75 3.49 -7.99 -7.13
C LEU A 75 4.70 -8.88 -6.84
N ILE A 76 5.91 -8.44 -7.20
CA ILE A 76 7.15 -9.15 -6.88
C ILE A 76 7.36 -9.22 -5.36
N ASP A 77 7.22 -8.10 -4.65
CA ASP A 77 7.33 -8.08 -3.18
C ASP A 77 6.29 -9.02 -2.55
N THR A 78 5.03 -8.91 -3.00
CA THR A 78 3.94 -9.83 -2.57
C THR A 78 4.30 -11.29 -2.79
N PHE A 79 4.90 -11.62 -3.93
CA PHE A 79 5.29 -12.98 -4.28
C PHE A 79 6.40 -13.50 -3.35
N LEU A 80 7.41 -12.65 -3.08
CA LEU A 80 8.61 -13.00 -2.33
C LEU A 80 8.44 -12.97 -0.81
N ASN A 81 7.55 -12.13 -0.26
CA ASN A 81 7.34 -12.03 1.18
C ASN A 81 6.22 -12.99 1.68
N LYS A 82 6.04 -13.15 3.00
CA LYS A 82 4.90 -13.93 3.59
C LYS A 82 4.04 -13.07 4.52
N LEU A 83 4.08 -11.76 4.34
CA LEU A 83 3.43 -10.81 5.24
C LEU A 83 1.91 -10.90 5.13
N LYS A 84 1.24 -10.88 6.29
CA LYS A 84 -0.22 -10.84 6.35
C LYS A 84 -0.74 -9.45 5.99
N PHE A 85 -1.90 -9.40 5.36
CA PHE A 85 -2.60 -8.17 5.02
C PHE A 85 -3.99 -8.16 5.69
N PRO A 86 -4.09 -7.74 6.97
CA PRO A 86 -5.36 -7.75 7.72
C PRO A 86 -6.18 -6.47 7.50
N TRP A 87 -7.50 -6.61 7.39
CA TRP A 87 -8.44 -5.50 7.07
C TRP A 87 -8.36 -4.26 7.95
N PHE A 88 -8.17 -4.40 9.26
CA PHE A 88 -8.15 -3.24 10.18
C PHE A 88 -7.02 -2.25 9.88
N ARG A 89 -5.98 -2.68 9.15
CA ARG A 89 -4.81 -1.88 8.82
C ARG A 89 -5.02 -0.96 7.61
N MET A 90 -6.21 -0.98 7.02
CA MET A 90 -6.67 0.06 6.09
C MET A 90 -6.57 1.46 6.70
N ALA A 91 -6.69 1.59 8.03
CA ALA A 91 -6.53 2.86 8.74
C ALA A 91 -5.18 3.54 8.46
N TYR A 92 -4.08 2.77 8.34
CA TYR A 92 -2.75 3.34 8.06
C TYR A 92 -2.65 3.88 6.63
N PHE A 93 -3.25 3.16 5.69
CA PHE A 93 -3.33 3.60 4.30
C PHE A 93 -4.15 4.90 4.18
N VAL A 94 -5.32 4.97 4.84
CA VAL A 94 -6.12 6.20 4.89
C VAL A 94 -5.35 7.35 5.55
N LEU A 95 -4.71 7.09 6.70
CA LEU A 95 -3.90 8.08 7.40
C LEU A 95 -2.78 8.62 6.51
N TRP A 96 -2.09 7.74 5.78
CA TRP A 96 -1.05 8.13 4.83
C TRP A 96 -1.57 9.03 3.72
N SER A 97 -2.73 8.71 3.13
CA SER A 97 -3.37 9.56 2.12
C SER A 97 -3.77 10.93 2.68
N CYS A 98 -4.25 10.99 3.94
CA CYS A 98 -4.53 12.25 4.62
C CYS A 98 -3.25 13.07 4.83
N ILE A 99 -2.16 12.44 5.30
CA ILE A 99 -0.86 13.10 5.46
C ILE A 99 -0.37 13.66 4.13
N TYR A 100 -0.47 12.88 3.05
CA TYR A 100 -0.11 13.34 1.71
C TYR A 100 -0.95 14.54 1.27
N ALA A 101 -2.27 14.51 1.45
CA ALA A 101 -3.15 15.63 1.10
C ALA A 101 -2.79 16.91 1.87
N ILE A 102 -2.60 16.80 3.19
CA ILE A 102 -2.18 17.93 4.04
C ILE A 102 -0.83 18.48 3.59
N PHE A 103 0.12 17.61 3.27
CA PHE A 103 1.43 18.02 2.75
C PHE A 103 1.30 18.81 1.44
N GLN A 104 0.48 18.33 0.49
CA GLN A 104 0.22 19.05 -0.76
C GLN A 104 -0.44 20.42 -0.51
N TRP A 105 -1.39 20.51 0.41
CA TRP A 105 -2.00 21.78 0.80
C TRP A 105 -1.00 22.77 1.38
N ILE A 106 -0.07 22.30 2.22
CA ILE A 106 0.98 23.15 2.79
C ILE A 106 1.88 23.69 1.68
N LEU A 107 2.32 22.85 0.75
CA LEU A 107 3.13 23.31 -0.39
C LEU A 107 2.41 24.39 -1.21
N HIS A 108 1.11 24.20 -1.44
CA HIS A 108 0.30 25.17 -2.17
C HIS A 108 0.16 26.49 -1.41
N ALA A 109 -0.09 26.43 -0.10
CA ALA A 109 -0.11 27.60 0.77
C ALA A 109 1.23 28.34 0.83
N CYS A 110 2.35 27.63 0.62
CA CYS A 110 3.69 28.21 0.50
C CYS A 110 3.99 28.81 -0.90
N GLY A 111 3.02 28.82 -1.83
CA GLY A 111 3.14 29.46 -3.14
C GLY A 111 3.45 28.52 -4.30
N PHE A 112 3.45 27.20 -4.09
CA PHE A 112 3.60 26.23 -5.17
C PHE A 112 2.27 26.00 -5.89
N THR A 113 2.09 26.58 -7.08
CA THR A 113 0.78 26.67 -7.75
C THR A 113 0.34 25.41 -8.49
N TRP A 114 1.23 24.44 -8.71
CA TRP A 114 0.91 23.22 -9.44
C TRP A 114 0.33 22.13 -8.52
N TRP A 115 -0.76 21.49 -8.93
CA TRP A 115 -1.31 20.31 -8.26
C TRP A 115 -0.85 19.03 -8.96
N PRO A 116 -0.39 18.01 -8.22
CA PRO A 116 -0.03 16.73 -8.82
C PRO A 116 -1.25 15.98 -9.38
N TYR A 117 -2.42 16.25 -8.80
CA TYR A 117 -3.68 15.70 -9.26
C TYR A 117 -4.78 16.77 -9.22
N PRO A 118 -5.65 16.86 -10.25
CA PRO A 118 -6.72 17.86 -10.30
C PRO A 118 -7.70 17.77 -9.11
N PHE A 119 -7.92 16.57 -8.58
CA PHE A 119 -8.83 16.33 -7.46
C PHE A 119 -8.33 16.85 -6.10
N LEU A 120 -7.10 17.38 -6.02
CA LEU A 120 -6.57 18.04 -4.82
C LEU A 120 -6.86 19.55 -4.78
N GLU A 121 -7.34 20.12 -5.89
CA GLU A 121 -7.64 21.53 -6.00
C GLU A 121 -8.83 21.93 -5.10
N LEU A 122 -8.61 22.93 -4.25
CA LEU A 122 -9.58 23.40 -3.26
C LEU A 122 -10.57 24.43 -3.81
N ASP A 123 -10.18 25.17 -4.85
CA ASP A 123 -10.97 26.27 -5.42
C ASP A 123 -12.10 25.79 -6.34
N SER A 124 -12.15 24.48 -6.61
CA SER A 124 -13.22 23.87 -7.40
C SER A 124 -14.50 23.70 -6.58
N PRO A 125 -15.68 24.10 -7.10
CA PRO A 125 -16.96 23.81 -6.46
C PRO A 125 -17.22 22.31 -6.22
N TRP A 126 -16.54 21.45 -6.99
CA TRP A 126 -16.65 19.99 -6.89
C TRP A 126 -15.64 19.37 -5.91
N ALA A 127 -14.79 20.16 -5.26
CA ALA A 127 -13.78 19.67 -4.33
C ALA A 127 -14.36 18.72 -3.25
N PRO A 128 -15.49 19.01 -2.56
CA PRO A 128 -16.05 18.10 -1.57
C PRO A 128 -16.40 16.72 -2.14
N LEU A 129 -16.92 16.69 -3.38
CA LEU A 129 -17.25 15.44 -4.07
C LEU A 129 -15.98 14.66 -4.39
N TRP A 130 -14.94 15.33 -4.89
CA TRP A 130 -13.65 14.70 -5.14
C TRP A 130 -13.06 14.06 -3.87
N TYR A 131 -13.02 14.78 -2.75
CA TYR A 131 -12.53 14.23 -1.49
C TYR A 131 -13.38 13.06 -0.99
N LEU A 132 -14.71 13.10 -1.16
CA LEU A 132 -15.59 11.99 -0.81
C LEU A 132 -15.33 10.76 -1.69
N CYS A 133 -15.26 10.94 -3.01
CA CYS A 133 -14.92 9.87 -3.95
C CYS A 133 -13.55 9.26 -3.65
N MET A 134 -12.56 10.10 -3.33
CA MET A 134 -11.22 9.66 -2.92
C MET A 134 -11.29 8.86 -1.61
N ALA A 135 -12.05 9.28 -0.61
CA ALA A 135 -12.23 8.49 0.60
C ALA A 135 -12.87 7.11 0.30
N LEU A 136 -13.89 7.08 -0.57
CA LEU A 136 -14.58 5.86 -0.93
C LEU A 136 -13.73 4.88 -1.74
N ILE A 137 -12.84 5.35 -2.63
CA ILE A 137 -12.00 4.47 -3.47
C ILE A 137 -10.91 3.73 -2.67
N HIS A 138 -10.58 4.17 -1.45
CA HIS A 138 -9.66 3.43 -0.58
C HIS A 138 -10.17 2.02 -0.26
N PHE A 139 -11.49 1.87 -0.07
CA PHE A 139 -12.11 0.58 0.24
C PHE A 139 -11.93 -0.46 -0.89
N PRO A 140 -12.33 -0.19 -2.15
CA PRO A 140 -12.12 -1.13 -3.25
C PRO A 140 -10.64 -1.34 -3.57
N CYS A 141 -9.78 -0.32 -3.49
CA CYS A 141 -8.33 -0.49 -3.70
C CYS A 141 -7.71 -1.42 -2.65
N TYR A 142 -8.00 -1.18 -1.37
CA TYR A 142 -7.52 -2.03 -0.28
C TYR A 142 -8.10 -3.44 -0.39
N GLY A 143 -9.39 -3.55 -0.72
CA GLY A 143 -10.07 -4.83 -0.92
C GLY A 143 -9.50 -5.65 -2.09
N LEU A 144 -9.22 -5.01 -3.22
CA LEU A 144 -8.58 -5.65 -4.38
C LEU A 144 -7.22 -6.23 -4.00
N TYR A 145 -6.38 -5.46 -3.33
CA TYR A 145 -5.07 -5.94 -2.91
C TYR A 145 -5.17 -7.05 -1.87
N TRP A 146 -6.08 -6.90 -0.91
CA TRP A 146 -6.37 -7.95 0.07
C TRP A 146 -6.77 -9.27 -0.62
N LEU A 147 -7.59 -9.22 -1.67
CA LEU A 147 -7.95 -10.40 -2.45
C LEU A 147 -6.74 -11.04 -3.14
N ILE A 148 -5.82 -10.24 -3.70
CA ILE A 148 -4.58 -10.75 -4.31
C ILE A 148 -3.73 -11.49 -3.28
N VAL A 149 -3.49 -10.88 -2.12
CA VAL A 149 -2.71 -11.50 -1.03
C VAL A 149 -3.41 -12.78 -0.52
N ARG A 150 -4.73 -12.74 -0.35
CA ARG A 150 -5.52 -13.91 0.06
C ARG A 150 -5.47 -15.04 -0.97
N ALA A 151 -5.58 -14.72 -2.26
CA ALA A 151 -5.47 -15.69 -3.34
C ALA A 151 -4.10 -16.36 -3.30
N LYS A 152 -3.02 -15.58 -3.22
CA LYS A 152 -1.66 -16.12 -3.06
C LYS A 152 -1.55 -17.08 -1.88
N HIS A 153 -2.00 -16.69 -0.68
CA HIS A 153 -1.95 -17.57 0.49
C HIS A 153 -2.82 -18.83 0.36
N SER A 154 -3.85 -18.82 -0.47
CA SER A 154 -4.70 -19.99 -0.73
C SER A 154 -4.08 -20.94 -1.76
N PHE A 155 -3.47 -20.40 -2.82
CA PHE A 155 -2.91 -21.19 -3.92
C PHE A 155 -1.49 -21.69 -3.66
N PHE A 156 -0.63 -20.90 -3.01
CA PHE A 156 0.79 -21.22 -2.88
C PHE A 156 1.08 -22.50 -2.08
N PRO A 157 0.36 -22.83 -1.00
CA PRO A 157 0.54 -24.12 -0.32
C PRO A 157 0.20 -25.32 -1.21
N ILE A 158 -0.69 -25.16 -2.20
CA ILE A 158 -1.08 -26.21 -3.15
C ILE A 158 0.03 -26.43 -4.18
N PHE A 159 0.59 -25.35 -4.73
CA PHE A 159 1.62 -25.43 -5.77
C PHE A 159 3.04 -25.64 -5.22
N PHE A 160 3.32 -25.19 -3.99
CA PHE A 160 4.64 -25.21 -3.35
C PHE A 160 4.58 -25.74 -1.91
N PRO A 161 4.21 -27.03 -1.71
CA PRO A 161 4.01 -27.60 -0.38
C PRO A 161 5.26 -27.52 0.51
N ASN A 162 6.45 -27.66 -0.08
CA ASN A 162 7.73 -27.64 0.65
C ASN A 162 8.18 -26.22 1.08
N ALA A 163 7.68 -25.16 0.42
CA ALA A 163 8.02 -23.78 0.78
C ALA A 163 7.21 -23.24 1.96
N TYR A 164 6.14 -23.94 2.36
CA TYR A 164 5.20 -23.56 3.42
C TYR A 164 5.09 -24.62 4.53
N VAL A 165 6.06 -25.54 4.63
CA VAL A 165 6.14 -26.45 5.78
C VAL A 165 6.31 -25.61 7.03
N ARG A 166 5.33 -25.70 7.95
CA ARG A 166 5.46 -25.19 9.31
C ARG A 166 6.54 -26.05 9.97
N THR A 167 7.76 -25.53 10.06
CA THR A 167 8.85 -26.18 10.77
C THR A 167 8.47 -26.20 12.25
N TYR A 168 7.99 -27.36 12.70
CA TYR A 168 7.89 -27.69 14.11
C TYR A 168 9.29 -28.13 14.54
N TYR A 169 10.03 -27.23 15.17
CA TYR A 169 11.21 -27.57 15.97
C TYR A 169 10.88 -27.36 17.44
#